data_AF-A0A0D5M810-F1
#
_entry.id   AF-A0A0D5M810-F1
#
_cell.length_a   1.000
_cell.length_b   1.000
_cell.length_c   1.000
_cell.angle_alpha   90.00
_cell.angle_beta   90.00
_cell.angle_gamma   90.00
#
_symmetry.space_group_name_H-M   'P 1'
#
loop_
_entity.id
_entity.type
_entity.pdbx_description
1 polymer ?
#
loop_
_entity_poly.entity_id
_entity_poly.type
_entity_poly.pdbx_seq_one_letter_code
_entity_poly.pdbx_strand_id
1 'polypeptide(L)'
;MPYSTFRPGPSAFGVAVLSKQKKNFMTMPSERTRSVIQTREFLIELSRNTDFPATIRREAKQLLRHYPSQIEMLDAGQMEEHLTDGTIFQPIFSPAIEGL
;
A
#
# COMPACT_ATOMS: atom_id res chain seq x y z
N MET A 1 52.65 30.29 23.84
CA MET A 1 51.98 29.65 22.68
C MET A 1 51.20 28.44 23.17
N PRO A 2 49.87 28.53 23.36
CA PRO A 2 49.02 27.34 23.50
C PRO A 2 47.97 27.28 22.36
N TYR A 3 47.97 26.20 21.59
CA TYR A 3 46.84 25.83 20.72
C TYR A 3 46.36 24.45 21.22
N SER A 4 45.22 24.41 21.90
CA SER A 4 43.84 24.36 21.37
C SER A 4 43.36 22.91 21.37
N THR A 5 42.55 22.59 22.36
CA THR A 5 41.87 21.32 22.56
C THR A 5 40.82 21.11 21.46
N PHE A 6 40.96 20.05 20.68
CA PHE A 6 39.98 19.66 19.67
C PHE A 6 38.75 19.05 20.37
N ARG A 7 37.65 19.80 20.44
CA ARG A 7 36.32 19.27 20.80
C ARG A 7 35.64 18.75 19.53
N PRO A 8 35.34 17.44 19.40
CA PRO A 8 34.44 16.99 18.35
C PRO A 8 33.01 17.43 18.72
N GLY A 9 32.38 18.22 17.84
CA GLY A 9 30.97 18.59 17.93
C GLY A 9 30.03 17.40 17.71
N PRO A 10 28.73 17.56 17.99
CA PRO A 10 27.75 16.49 17.87
C PRO A 10 27.67 16.01 16.42
N SER A 11 27.93 14.71 16.22
CA SER A 11 27.68 14.01 14.96
C SER A 11 26.20 14.12 14.62
N ALA A 12 25.86 14.97 13.66
CA ALA A 12 24.53 15.11 13.10
C ALA A 12 24.20 13.96 12.14
N PHE A 13 24.46 12.71 12.55
CA PHE A 13 23.87 11.51 11.94
C PHE A 13 22.41 11.39 12.41
N GLY A 14 21.62 12.37 12.02
CA GLY A 14 20.24 12.55 12.47
C GLY A 14 19.51 13.60 11.64
N VAL A 15 19.95 13.82 10.39
CA VAL A 15 19.26 14.71 9.46
C VAL A 15 18.31 13.87 8.61
N ALA A 16 17.07 13.79 9.11
CA ALA A 16 15.84 13.61 8.34
C ALA A 16 15.59 12.27 7.63
N VAL A 17 15.29 11.21 8.40
CA VAL A 17 14.35 10.15 7.96
C VAL A 17 12.91 10.64 8.20
N LEU A 18 12.55 11.82 7.69
CA LEU A 18 11.25 12.44 8.00
C LEU A 18 10.79 13.44 6.94
N SER A 19 10.98 13.12 5.67
CA SER A 19 10.29 13.86 4.61
C SER A 19 9.79 12.96 3.48
N LYS A 20 8.60 12.39 3.66
CA LYS A 20 7.61 12.31 2.56
C LYS A 20 6.20 11.86 2.91
N GLN A 21 5.72 12.05 4.13
CA GLN A 21 4.26 12.08 4.34
C GLN A 21 3.72 13.47 3.99
N LYS A 22 3.92 13.85 2.72
CA LYS A 22 3.11 14.91 2.11
C LYS A 22 1.74 14.30 1.90
N LYS A 23 0.89 14.43 2.92
CA LYS A 23 -0.52 14.04 2.93
C LYS A 23 -1.25 14.83 1.84
N ASN A 24 -1.14 14.36 0.60
CA ASN A 24 -1.95 14.83 -0.51
C ASN A 24 -3.32 14.16 -0.36
N PHE A 25 -4.38 14.93 -0.48
CA PHE A 25 -5.77 14.50 -0.34
C PHE A 25 -6.29 13.62 -1.52
N MET A 26 -5.47 12.70 -2.04
CA MET A 26 -5.87 11.67 -3.01
C MET A 26 -5.65 10.29 -2.40
N THR A 27 -6.50 9.31 -2.76
CA THR A 27 -6.37 7.92 -2.28
C THR A 27 -4.95 7.43 -2.43
N MET A 28 -4.28 7.18 -1.30
CA MET A 28 -2.90 6.71 -1.27
C MET A 28 -2.83 5.34 -1.95
N PRO A 29 -1.69 4.99 -2.59
CA PRO A 29 -1.53 3.67 -3.19
C PRO A 29 -1.81 2.53 -2.21
N SER A 30 -1.46 2.70 -0.93
CA SER A 30 -1.79 1.78 0.17
C SER A 30 -3.29 1.70 0.46
N GLU A 31 -3.99 2.83 0.51
CA GLU A 31 -5.45 2.88 0.68
C GLU A 31 -6.17 2.21 -0.50
N ARG A 32 -5.66 2.39 -1.72
CA ARG A 32 -6.21 1.75 -2.92
C ARG A 32 -5.98 0.24 -2.91
N THR A 33 -4.75 -0.21 -2.64
CA THR A 33 -4.43 -1.64 -2.46
C THR A 33 -5.36 -2.26 -1.41
N ARG A 34 -5.50 -1.61 -0.25
CA ARG A 34 -6.39 -2.07 0.83
C ARG A 34 -7.85 -2.15 0.37
N SER A 35 -8.36 -1.14 -0.31
CA SER A 35 -9.74 -1.12 -0.81
C SER A 35 -10.02 -2.28 -1.77
N VAL A 36 -9.08 -2.61 -2.66
CA VAL A 36 -9.23 -3.74 -3.59
C VAL A 36 -9.27 -5.05 -2.82
N ILE A 37 -8.34 -5.26 -1.88
CA ILE A 37 -8.27 -6.47 -1.06
C ILE A 37 -9.55 -6.64 -0.23
N GLN A 38 -10.00 -5.58 0.46
CA GLN A 38 -11.21 -5.62 1.27
C GLN A 38 -12.46 -5.91 0.44
N THR A 39 -12.53 -5.39 -0.79
CA THR A 39 -13.64 -5.71 -1.70
C THR A 39 -13.67 -7.20 -2.02
N ARG A 40 -12.51 -7.83 -2.19
CA ARG A 40 -12.43 -9.28 -2.40
C ARG A 40 -12.99 -10.04 -1.20
N GLU A 41 -12.62 -9.65 0.02
CA GLU A 41 -13.12 -10.26 1.25
C GLU A 41 -14.64 -10.12 1.36
N PHE A 42 -15.16 -8.92 1.11
CA PHE A 42 -16.60 -8.67 1.05
C PHE A 42 -17.31 -9.56 0.03
N LEU A 43 -16.75 -9.73 -1.18
CA LEU A 43 -17.31 -10.62 -2.20
C LEU A 43 -17.32 -12.10 -1.74
N ILE A 44 -16.30 -12.53 -1.00
CA ILE A 44 -16.27 -13.88 -0.40
C ILE A 44 -17.42 -14.03 0.60
N GLU A 45 -17.57 -13.08 1.51
CA GLU A 45 -18.65 -13.08 2.51
C GLU A 45 -20.02 -13.11 1.83
N LEU A 46 -20.24 -12.22 0.86
CA LEU A 46 -21.47 -12.13 0.09
C LEU A 46 -21.78 -13.44 -0.66
N SER A 47 -20.76 -14.12 -1.19
CA SER A 47 -20.93 -15.38 -1.92
C SER A 47 -21.35 -16.57 -1.04
N ARG A 48 -21.08 -16.49 0.27
CA ARG A 48 -21.29 -17.56 1.26
C ARG A 48 -22.51 -17.31 2.14
N ASN A 49 -22.91 -16.06 2.33
CA ASN A 49 -24.01 -15.69 3.19
C ASN A 49 -25.36 -16.18 2.59
N THR A 50 -26.04 -17.06 3.31
CA THR A 50 -27.29 -17.70 2.87
C THR A 50 -28.51 -16.79 2.89
N ASP A 51 -28.44 -15.67 3.59
CA ASP A 51 -29.53 -14.71 3.76
C ASP A 51 -29.77 -13.90 2.49
N PHE A 52 -28.79 -13.85 1.57
CA PHE A 52 -28.94 -13.19 0.28
C PHE A 52 -29.51 -14.11 -0.81
N PRO A 53 -30.25 -13.55 -1.79
CA PRO A 53 -30.74 -14.28 -2.94
C PRO A 53 -29.64 -15.01 -3.70
N ALA A 54 -29.96 -16.20 -4.23
CA ALA A 54 -29.01 -17.03 -4.97
C ALA A 54 -28.40 -16.32 -6.19
N THR A 55 -29.11 -15.35 -6.77
CA THR A 55 -28.62 -14.49 -7.87
C THR A 55 -27.41 -13.67 -7.44
N ILE A 56 -27.51 -12.95 -6.32
CA ILE A 56 -26.42 -12.12 -5.76
C ILE A 56 -25.21 -12.98 -5.40
N ARG A 57 -25.43 -14.13 -4.74
CA ARG A 57 -24.32 -15.03 -4.39
C ARG A 57 -23.61 -15.57 -5.63
N ARG A 58 -24.35 -15.86 -6.70
CA ARG A 58 -23.78 -16.35 -7.96
C ARG A 58 -22.96 -15.26 -8.66
N GLU A 59 -23.44 -14.02 -8.65
CA GLU A 59 -22.72 -12.87 -9.20
C GLU A 59 -21.41 -12.62 -8.44
N ALA A 60 -21.44 -12.63 -7.10
CA ALA A 60 -20.23 -12.53 -6.29
C ALA A 60 -19.22 -13.65 -6.63
N LYS A 61 -19.69 -14.89 -6.81
CA LYS A 61 -18.83 -16.01 -7.26
C LYS A 61 -18.26 -15.81 -8.66
N GLN A 62 -19.00 -15.18 -9.58
CA GLN A 62 -18.52 -14.89 -10.92
C GLN A 62 -17.43 -13.81 -10.90
N LEU A 63 -17.65 -12.73 -10.15
CA LEU A 63 -16.65 -11.67 -9.97
C LEU A 63 -15.35 -12.22 -9.38
N LEU A 64 -15.43 -13.05 -8.34
CA LEU A 64 -14.28 -13.67 -7.68
C LEU A 64 -13.40 -14.53 -8.60
N ARG A 65 -13.87 -14.96 -9.78
CA ARG A 65 -13.04 -15.75 -10.73
C ARG A 65 -11.91 -14.95 -11.36
N HIS A 66 -12.09 -13.64 -11.47
CA HIS A 66 -11.15 -12.73 -12.14
C HIS A 66 -10.73 -11.57 -11.24
N TYR A 67 -11.23 -11.54 -10.00
CA TYR A 67 -10.88 -10.51 -9.04
C TYR A 67 -9.52 -10.87 -8.39
N PRO A 68 -8.57 -9.92 -8.34
CA PRO A 68 -7.23 -10.20 -7.85
C PRO A 68 -7.25 -10.63 -6.39
N SER A 69 -6.36 -11.56 -6.05
CA SER A 69 -6.03 -11.95 -4.69
C SER A 69 -5.15 -10.91 -4.00
N GLN A 70 -5.03 -11.02 -2.68
CA GLN A 70 -4.13 -10.17 -1.90
C GLN A 70 -2.68 -10.28 -2.40
N ILE A 71 -2.21 -11.50 -2.69
CA ILE A 71 -0.85 -11.75 -3.15
C ILE A 71 -0.63 -11.04 -4.50
N GLU A 72 -1.53 -11.25 -5.46
CA GLU A 72 -1.44 -10.58 -6.78
C GLU A 72 -1.44 -9.05 -6.67
N MET A 73 -2.18 -8.49 -5.71
CA MET A 73 -2.20 -7.04 -5.46
C MET A 73 -0.87 -6.52 -4.87
N LEU A 74 -0.26 -7.27 -3.94
CA LEU A 74 1.02 -6.86 -3.34
C LEU A 74 2.17 -7.00 -4.34
N ASP A 75 2.17 -8.08 -5.13
CA ASP A 75 3.13 -8.30 -6.21
C ASP A 75 3.04 -7.20 -7.27
N ALA A 76 1.81 -6.81 -7.65
CA ALA A 76 1.57 -5.69 -8.56
C ALA A 76 2.11 -4.37 -7.98
N GLY A 77 1.86 -4.08 -6.71
CA GLY A 77 2.41 -2.90 -6.03
C GLY A 77 3.93 -2.88 -6.01
N GLN A 78 4.58 -4.02 -5.78
CA GLN A 78 6.03 -4.13 -5.78
C GLN A 78 6.62 -3.89 -7.18
N MET A 79 6.00 -4.46 -8.22
CA MET A 79 6.42 -4.22 -9.59
C MET A 79 6.27 -2.76 -9.99
N GLU A 80 5.15 -2.12 -9.65
CA GLU A 80 4.92 -0.71 -9.95
C GLU A 80 5.91 0.22 -9.25
N GLU A 81 6.24 -0.04 -7.98
CA GLU A 81 7.26 0.73 -7.26
C GLU A 81 8.61 0.63 -7.98
N HIS A 82 9.03 -0.57 -8.39
CA HIS A 82 10.28 -0.75 -9.13
C HIS A 82 10.29 -0.05 -10.50
N LEU A 83 9.15 -0.04 -11.20
CA LEU A 83 9.02 0.59 -12.52
C LEU A 83 8.91 2.11 -12.45
N THR A 84 8.44 2.65 -11.33
CA THR A 84 8.27 4.10 -11.12
C THR A 84 9.46 4.74 -10.40
N ASP A 85 10.38 3.95 -9.86
CA ASP A 85 11.62 4.44 -9.23
C ASP A 85 12.43 5.31 -10.20
N GLY A 86 12.86 6.48 -9.71
CA GLY A 86 13.57 7.48 -10.52
C GLY A 86 12.71 8.19 -11.59
N THR A 87 11.41 7.88 -11.71
CA THR A 87 10.49 8.53 -12.66
C THR A 87 9.67 9.63 -12.00
N ILE A 88 8.94 10.41 -12.81
CA ILE A 88 7.94 11.37 -12.32
C ILE A 88 6.58 10.72 -11.99
N PHE A 89 6.39 9.44 -12.33
CA PHE A 89 5.14 8.73 -12.12
C PHE A 89 5.04 8.21 -10.70
N GLN A 90 3.83 8.20 -10.15
CA GLN A 90 3.56 7.62 -8.84
C GLN A 90 2.95 6.23 -9.03
N PRO A 91 3.31 5.24 -8.19
CA PRO A 91 2.71 3.92 -8.23
C PRO A 91 1.21 4.02 -7.92
N ILE A 92 0.40 3.20 -8.58
CA ILE A 92 -1.03 3.09 -8.36
C ILE A 92 -1.30 2.18 -7.16
N PHE A 93 -0.54 1.10 -7.00
CA PHE A 93 -0.64 0.20 -5.86
C PHE A 93 0.60 0.27 -4.97
N SER A 94 0.40 -0.04 -3.70
CA SER A 94 1.47 -0.19 -2.71
C SER A 94 1.74 -1.68 -2.46
N PRO A 95 3.01 -2.09 -2.30
CA PRO A 95 3.37 -3.44 -1.82
C PRO A 95 3.10 -3.62 -0.32
N ALA A 96 2.79 -2.54 0.41
CA ALA A 96 2.49 -2.54 1.83
C ALA A 96 1.03 -2.16 2.10
N ILE A 97 0.41 -2.91 3.01
CA ILE A 97 -0.86 -2.55 3.62
C ILE A 97 -0.51 -1.90 4.96
N GLU A 98 -0.56 -0.57 5.04
CA GLU A 98 -0.35 0.12 6.31
C GLU A 98 -1.55 -0.13 7.26
N GLY A 99 -1.27 -0.58 8.49
CA GLY A 99 -2.26 -0.64 9.57
C GLY A 99 -3.01 -1.97 9.77
N LEU A 100 -2.31 -3.11 9.67
CA LEU A 100 -2.68 -4.35 10.36
C LEU A 100 -1.89 -4.51 11.66
#